data_AF-A0A7X5X7D4-F1
#
_entry.id   AF-A0A7X5X7D4-F1
#
_cell.length_a   1.000
_cell.length_b   1.000
_cell.length_c   1.000
_cell.angle_alpha   90.00
_cell.angle_beta   90.00
_cell.angle_gamma   90.00
#
_symmetry.space_group_name_H-M   'P 1'
#
loop_
_entity.id
_entity.type
_entity.pdbx_description
1 polymer ?
#
loop_
_entity_poly.entity_id
_entity_poly.type
_entity_poly.pdbx_seq_one_letter_code
_entity_poly.pdbx_strand_id
1 'polypeptide(L)'
;MHGDIVQLTTDTTSVTIAGNITSQGVLRDGCGYVELTLPYADPQQRRDLEKSKWFHYELYRSDALVYSSPHLVLRETGRTKDGFLVLSGSP
;
A
#
# COMPACT_ATOMS: atom_id res chain seq x y z
N MET A 1 -10.78 -4.05 -2.23
CA MET A 1 -10.19 -5.41 -2.15
C MET A 1 -9.58 -5.57 -0.77
N HIS A 2 -9.62 -6.78 -0.22
CA HIS A 2 -9.08 -7.06 1.12
C HIS A 2 -8.16 -8.27 1.05
N GLY A 3 -7.07 -8.24 1.81
CA GLY A 3 -6.10 -9.33 1.92
C GLY A 3 -5.58 -9.49 3.34
N ASP A 4 -4.87 -10.59 3.57
CA ASP A 4 -4.20 -10.92 4.83
C ASP A 4 -2.66 -10.79 4.72
N ILE A 5 -2.12 -10.79 3.50
CA ILE A 5 -0.71 -10.55 3.22
C ILE A 5 -0.58 -9.59 2.03
N VAL A 6 0.40 -8.70 2.09
CA VAL A 6 0.81 -7.88 0.96
C VAL A 6 2.32 -7.92 0.81
N GLN A 7 2.77 -8.18 -0.41
CA GLN A 7 4.15 -7.95 -0.81
C GLN A 7 4.21 -6.59 -1.47
N LEU A 8 5.00 -5.68 -0.90
CA LEU A 8 5.11 -4.29 -1.33
C LEU A 8 6.54 -4.03 -1.76
N THR A 9 6.72 -3.71 -3.03
CA THR A 9 8.00 -3.36 -3.63
C THR A 9 8.05 -1.87 -3.90
N THR A 10 9.14 -1.23 -3.52
CA THR A 10 9.42 0.18 -3.79
C THR A 10 10.75 0.35 -4.51
N ASP A 11 11.17 1.59 -4.73
CA ASP A 11 12.49 1.94 -5.26
C ASP A 11 13.66 1.49 -4.37
N THR A 12 13.46 1.31 -3.08
CA THR A 12 14.53 1.07 -2.12
C THR A 12 14.41 -0.25 -1.38
N THR A 13 13.21 -0.83 -1.30
CA THR A 13 12.98 -2.02 -0.49
C THR A 13 11.86 -2.91 -1.05
N SER A 14 11.82 -4.14 -0.58
CA SER A 14 10.66 -5.02 -0.72
C SER A 14 10.31 -5.56 0.65
N VAL A 15 9.06 -5.36 1.06
CA VAL A 15 8.58 -5.73 2.39
C VAL A 15 7.35 -6.61 2.26
N THR A 16 7.23 -7.59 3.15
CA THR A 16 6.01 -8.38 3.30
C THR A 16 5.33 -7.97 4.58
N ILE A 17 4.06 -7.56 4.48
CA ILE A 17 3.26 -7.13 5.62
C ILE A 17 2.07 -8.07 5.73
N ALA A 18 1.82 -8.59 6.94
CA ALA A 18 0.68 -9.45 7.24
C ALA A 18 -0.31 -8.72 8.17
N GLY A 19 -1.59 -9.04 8.03
CA GLY A 19 -2.69 -8.48 8.81
C GLY A 19 -3.83 -7.97 7.93
N ASN A 20 -4.74 -7.18 8.49
CA ASN A 20 -5.89 -6.70 7.73
C ASN A 20 -5.46 -5.59 6.75
N ILE A 21 -5.37 -5.96 5.46
CA ILE A 21 -4.94 -5.05 4.39
C ILE A 21 -6.15 -4.71 3.52
N THR A 22 -6.28 -3.43 3.18
CA THR A 22 -7.33 -2.95 2.29
C THR A 22 -6.73 -2.17 1.14
N SER A 23 -7.13 -2.50 -0.07
CA SER A 23 -6.83 -1.75 -1.29
C SER A 23 -8.13 -1.20 -1.88
N GLN A 24 -8.20 0.10 -2.15
CA GLN A 24 -9.38 0.74 -2.71
C GLN A 24 -9.02 1.77 -3.78
N GLY A 25 -9.82 1.82 -4.84
CA GLY A 25 -9.78 2.92 -5.80
C GLY A 25 -10.56 4.12 -5.26
N VAL A 26 -10.00 5.30 -5.38
CA VAL A 26 -10.61 6.57 -4.94
C VAL A 26 -10.53 7.58 -6.07
N LEU A 27 -11.61 8.36 -6.25
CA LEU A 27 -11.63 9.48 -7.17
C LEU A 27 -11.47 10.77 -6.36
N ARG A 28 -10.44 11.57 -6.66
CA ARG A 28 -10.21 12.89 -6.06
C ARG A 28 -9.94 13.90 -7.16
N ASP A 29 -10.71 14.99 -7.18
CA ASP A 29 -10.56 16.07 -8.15
C ASP A 29 -10.55 15.61 -9.63
N GLY A 30 -11.32 14.56 -9.94
CA GLY A 30 -11.38 13.95 -11.28
C GLY A 30 -10.23 13.00 -11.62
N CYS A 31 -9.28 12.78 -10.72
CA CYS A 31 -8.16 11.87 -10.86
C CYS A 31 -8.38 10.58 -10.07
N GLY A 32 -8.03 9.43 -10.67
CA GLY A 32 -8.10 8.12 -10.03
C GLY A 32 -6.83 7.81 -9.23
N TYR A 33 -7.02 7.41 -7.98
CA TYR A 33 -5.97 6.99 -7.07
C TYR A 33 -6.27 5.60 -6.53
N VAL A 34 -5.21 4.91 -6.09
CA VAL A 34 -5.28 3.69 -5.30
C VAL A 34 -4.80 4.02 -3.90
N GLU A 35 -5.61 3.69 -2.91
CA GLU A 35 -5.22 3.73 -1.51
C GLU A 35 -5.00 2.31 -0.99
N LEU A 36 -3.80 2.07 -0.48
CA LEU A 36 -3.41 0.84 0.19
C LEU A 36 -3.26 1.12 1.69
N THR A 37 -4.16 0.55 2.49
CA THR A 37 -4.13 0.62 3.94
C THR A 37 -3.43 -0.61 4.50
N LEU A 38 -2.37 -0.39 5.26
CA LEU A 38 -1.47 -1.38 5.82
C LEU A 38 -1.59 -1.38 7.35
N PRO A 39 -1.64 -2.54 8.01
CA PRO A 39 -1.50 -2.62 9.46
C PRO A 39 -0.14 -2.06 9.88
N TYR A 40 0.00 -1.74 11.16
CA TYR A 40 1.20 -1.08 11.71
C TYR A 40 2.49 -1.73 11.22
N ALA A 41 3.20 -1.05 10.31
CA ALA A 41 4.56 -1.39 9.92
C ALA A 41 5.51 -0.91 11.01
N ASP A 42 6.63 -1.61 11.21
CA ASP A 42 7.64 -1.12 12.13
C ASP A 42 8.13 0.29 11.72
N PRO A 43 8.66 1.09 12.67
CA PRO A 43 9.01 2.48 12.38
C PRO A 43 10.03 2.66 11.25
N GLN A 44 10.87 1.67 10.97
CA GLN A 44 11.87 1.73 9.92
C GLN A 44 11.24 1.45 8.56
N GLN A 45 10.49 0.35 8.43
CA GLN A 45 9.71 0.04 7.21
C GLN A 45 8.83 1.23 6.80
N ARG A 46 8.12 1.81 7.77
CA ARG A 46 7.29 2.99 7.50
C ARG A 46 8.09 4.15 6.92
N ARG A 47 9.25 4.46 7.50
CA ARG A 47 10.12 5.57 7.01
C ARG A 47 10.62 5.31 5.61
N ASP A 48 10.89 4.05 5.27
CA ASP A 48 11.35 3.68 3.94
C ASP A 48 10.21 3.84 2.92
N LEU A 49 9.00 3.39 3.26
CA LEU A 49 7.80 3.59 2.43
C LEU A 49 7.44 5.07 2.25
N GLU A 50 7.56 5.89 3.29
CA GLU A 50 7.29 7.34 3.23
C GLU A 50 8.27 8.10 2.34
N LYS A 51 9.47 7.56 2.10
CA LYS A 51 10.51 8.17 1.26
C LYS A 51 10.49 7.69 -0.19
N SER A 52 9.76 6.61 -0.47
CA SER A 52 9.72 6.01 -1.79
C SER A 52 9.02 6.88 -2.81
N LYS A 53 9.48 6.83 -4.07
CA LYS A 53 8.85 7.59 -5.17
C LYS A 53 7.74 6.83 -5.87
N TRP A 54 7.82 5.51 -5.84
CA TRP A 54 6.85 4.62 -6.46
C TRP A 54 6.71 3.36 -5.61
N PHE A 55 5.60 2.67 -5.80
CA PHE A 55 5.37 1.36 -5.23
C PHE A 55 4.57 0.47 -6.18
N HIS A 56 4.77 -0.82 -6.02
CA HIS A 56 3.99 -1.90 -6.61
C HIS A 56 3.62 -2.86 -5.48
N TYR A 57 2.45 -3.47 -5.54
CA TYR A 57 2.07 -4.47 -4.56
C TYR A 57 1.29 -5.63 -5.11
N GLU A 58 1.52 -6.78 -4.49
CA GLU A 58 0.75 -8.01 -4.66
C GLU A 58 -0.02 -8.27 -3.37
N LEU A 59 -1.34 -8.34 -3.48
CA LEU A 59 -2.26 -8.58 -2.38
C LEU A 59 -2.68 -10.04 -2.39
N TYR A 60 -2.54 -10.70 -1.25
CA TYR A 60 -2.90 -12.10 -1.05
C TYR A 60 -4.02 -12.23 -0.02
N ARG A 61 -4.83 -13.28 -0.19
CA ARG A 61 -5.81 -13.73 0.79
C ARG A 61 -5.71 -15.25 0.90
N SER A 62 -5.39 -15.76 2.08
CA SER A 62 -5.25 -17.19 2.34
C SER A 62 -4.31 -17.86 1.32
N ASP A 63 -3.12 -17.26 1.17
CA ASP A 63 -2.04 -17.64 0.25
C ASP A 63 -2.36 -17.54 -1.26
N ALA A 64 -3.58 -17.14 -1.63
CA ALA A 64 -3.94 -16.88 -3.03
C ALA A 64 -3.71 -15.42 -3.39
N LEU A 65 -3.00 -15.16 -4.50
CA LEU A 65 -2.88 -13.82 -5.08
C LEU A 65 -4.27 -13.35 -5.55
N VAL A 66 -4.79 -12.30 -4.92
CA VAL A 66 -6.09 -11.72 -5.28
C VAL A 66 -5.98 -10.48 -6.16
N TYR A 67 -4.84 -9.79 -6.11
CA TYR A 67 -4.59 -8.61 -6.91
C TYR A 67 -3.11 -8.28 -7.03
N SER A 68 -2.71 -7.78 -8.19
CA SER A 68 -1.37 -7.25 -8.46
C SER A 68 -1.53 -5.86 -9.07
N SER A 69 -0.95 -4.84 -8.45
CA SER A 69 -1.07 -3.46 -8.91
C SER A 69 -0.19 -3.19 -10.15
N PRO A 70 -0.48 -2.19 -10.97
CA PRO A 70 0.57 -1.60 -11.81
C PRO A 70 1.63 -0.92 -10.94
N HIS A 71 2.70 -0.41 -11.55
CA HIS A 71 3.58 0.54 -10.86
C HIS A 71 2.82 1.83 -10.60
N LEU A 72 2.80 2.27 -9.34
CA LEU A 72 2.11 3.47 -8.90
C LEU A 72 3.14 4.49 -8.42
N VAL A 73 3.03 5.73 -8.90
CA VAL A 73 3.76 6.87 -8.33
C VAL A 73 3.15 7.18 -6.97
N LEU A 74 3.98 7.22 -5.93
CA LEU A 74 3.53 7.59 -4.58
C LEU A 74 3.16 9.07 -4.57
N ARG A 75 1.94 9.38 -4.15
CA ARG A 75 1.41 10.75 -4.10
C ARG A 75 1.35 11.26 -2.67
N GLU A 76 0.90 10.42 -1.75
CA GLU A 76 0.72 10.79 -0.37
C GLU A 76 0.87 9.56 0.54
N THR A 77 1.35 9.79 1.76
CA THR A 77 1.24 8.84 2.85
C THR A 77 0.45 9.47 4.00
N GLY A 78 -0.38 8.66 4.64
CA GLY A 78 -1.27 9.13 5.71
C GLY A 78 -1.44 8.09 6.81
N ARG A 79 -2.27 8.43 7.80
CA ARG A 79 -2.66 7.50 8.86
C ARG A 79 -4.16 7.48 9.06
N THR A 80 -4.70 6.30 9.31
CA THR A 80 -6.06 6.18 9.84
C THR A 80 -6.09 6.63 11.31
N LYS A 81 -7.30 6.82 11.87
CA LYS A 81 -7.49 7.13 13.29
C LYS A 81 -6.90 6.06 14.21
N ASP A 82 -6.88 4.81 13.75
CA ASP A 82 -6.35 3.65 14.47
C ASP A 82 -4.83 3.48 14.27
N GLY A 83 -4.18 4.41 13.55
CA GLY A 83 -2.74 4.42 13.34
C GLY A 83 -2.24 3.53 12.21
N PHE A 84 -3.12 2.99 11.36
CA PHE A 84 -2.72 2.24 10.17
C PHE A 84 -2.13 3.17 9.12
N LEU A 85 -1.12 2.68 8.40
CA LEU A 85 -0.46 3.43 7.34
C LEU A 85 -1.31 3.37 6.07
N VAL A 86 -1.52 4.52 5.43
CA VAL A 86 -2.19 4.61 4.13
C VAL A 86 -1.17 5.09 3.11
N LEU A 87 -0.98 4.34 2.03
CA LEU A 87 -0.23 4.75 0.85
C LEU A 87 -1.21 5.10 -0.26
N SER A 88 -1.10 6.31 -0.82
CA SER A 88 -1.92 6.73 -1.95
C SER A 88 -1.03 6.90 -3.19
N GLY A 89 -1.41 6.25 -4.29
CA GLY A 89 -0.67 6.29 -5.54
C GLY A 89 -1.56 6.32 -6.77
N SER A 90 -1.01 6.82 -7.86
CA SER A 90 -1.64 6.80 -9.18
C SER A 90 -0.64 6.23 -10.19
N PRO A 91 -1.10 5.62 -11.29
CA PRO A 91 -0.24 5.41 -12.46
C PRO A 91 0.41 6.72 -12.95
#